data_AF-A7RGQ8-F1
#
_entry.id   AF-A7RGQ8-F1
#
_cell.length_a   1.000
_cell.length_b   1.000
_cell.length_c   1.000
_cell.angle_alpha   90.00
_cell.angle_beta   90.00
_cell.angle_gamma   90.00
#
_symmetry.space_group_name_H-M   'P 1'
#
loop_
_entity.id
_entity.type
_entity.pdbx_description
1 polymer ?
#
loop_
_entity_poly.entity_id
_entity_poly.type
_entity_poly.pdbx_seq_one_letter_code
_entity_poly.pdbx_strand_id
1 'polypeptide(L)'
;TPYQGKRRVFGEFTCHQCSRSWQSGNSWANTGQKCQTCDIMIYPHHQRPLERSSKDDEDKIDKSKPHPQSLCEKCRQLGRPCTNYYRR
;
A
#
# COMPACT_ATOMS: atom_id res chain seq x y z
N THR A 1 11.88 4.72 3.03
CA THR A 1 11.46 3.40 2.51
C THR A 1 12.44 2.97 1.42
N PRO A 2 12.56 1.66 1.08
CA PRO A 2 13.52 1.21 0.06
C PRO A 2 13.31 1.83 -1.33
N TYR A 3 12.05 1.99 -1.74
CA TYR A 3 11.70 2.65 -3.01
C TYR A 3 11.67 4.17 -2.86
N GLN A 4 12.24 4.88 -3.85
CA GLN A 4 12.35 6.34 -3.89
C GLN A 4 11.72 6.98 -5.16
N GLY A 5 10.99 6.19 -5.96
CA GLY A 5 10.33 6.70 -7.16
C GLY A 5 8.98 7.37 -6.89
N LYS A 6 8.36 7.87 -7.96
CA LYS A 6 7.13 8.68 -7.89
C LYS A 6 5.85 7.85 -7.96
N ARG A 7 5.89 6.64 -8.55
CA ARG A 7 4.71 5.79 -8.79
C ARG A 7 4.40 4.91 -7.58
N ARG A 8 3.18 4.37 -7.52
CA ARG A 8 2.86 3.32 -6.54
C ARG A 8 3.56 2.03 -6.92
N VAL A 9 3.95 1.29 -5.89
CA VAL A 9 4.66 0.00 -5.97
C VAL A 9 3.96 -1.00 -5.06
N PHE A 10 4.24 -2.28 -5.25
CA PHE A 10 3.90 -3.30 -4.27
C PHE A 10 4.82 -3.14 -3.06
N GLY A 11 4.28 -3.22 -1.85
CA GLY A 11 5.04 -3.14 -0.62
C GLY A 11 4.68 -4.24 0.36
N GLU A 12 5.68 -4.71 1.09
CA GLU A 12 5.57 -5.73 2.13
C GLU A 12 5.88 -5.10 3.47
N PHE A 13 5.03 -5.39 4.45
CA PHE A 13 5.03 -4.76 5.76
C PHE A 13 5.02 -5.85 6.83
N THR A 14 5.75 -5.60 7.91
CA THR A 14 5.76 -6.46 9.10
C THR A 14 5.70 -5.56 10.32
N CYS A 15 4.67 -5.72 11.15
CA CYS A 15 4.56 -4.98 12.40
C CYS A 15 5.60 -5.51 13.39
N HIS A 16 6.47 -4.64 13.92
CA HIS A 16 7.48 -5.03 14.90
C HIS A 16 6.91 -5.25 16.32
N GLN A 17 5.64 -4.90 16.57
CA GLN A 17 4.99 -5.15 17.86
C GLN A 17 4.16 -6.45 17.90
N CYS A 18 3.38 -6.74 16.86
CA CYS A 18 2.50 -7.92 16.82
C CYS A 18 2.92 -8.98 15.79
N SER A 19 4.03 -8.78 15.10
CA SER A 19 4.57 -9.68 14.07
C SER A 19 3.63 -9.95 12.88
N ARG A 20 2.50 -9.24 12.77
CA ARG A 20 1.59 -9.36 11.64
C ARG A 20 2.25 -8.81 10.38
N SER A 21 2.22 -9.61 9.32
CA SER A 21 2.67 -9.20 8.00
C SER A 21 1.50 -8.98 7.06
N TRP A 22 1.66 -8.04 6.13
CA TRP A 22 0.69 -7.80 5.07
C TRP A 22 1.37 -7.21 3.85
N GLN A 23 0.65 -7.27 2.73
CA GLN A 23 1.11 -6.75 1.45
C GLN A 23 0.13 -5.71 0.91
N SER A 24 0.63 -4.78 0.11
CA SER A 24 -0.22 -3.74 -0.47
C SER A 24 0.30 -3.24 -1.81
N GLY A 25 -0.60 -3.16 -2.79
CA GLY A 25 -0.33 -2.51 -4.08
C GLY A 25 -0.38 -0.98 -4.06
N ASN A 26 -0.59 -0.36 -2.90
CA ASN A 26 -0.65 1.10 -2.73
C ASN A 26 0.48 1.58 -1.81
N SER A 27 1.68 1.05 -2.01
CA SER A 27 2.89 1.50 -1.33
C SER A 27 3.56 2.63 -2.11
N TRP A 28 4.09 3.63 -1.41
CA TRP A 28 4.74 4.80 -2.00
C TRP A 28 6.11 5.04 -1.37
N ALA A 29 6.95 5.81 -2.06
CA ALA A 29 8.16 6.33 -1.45
C ALA A 29 7.82 7.17 -0.21
N ASN A 30 8.56 6.93 0.87
CA ASN A 30 8.53 7.70 2.12
C ASN A 30 7.16 7.75 2.81
N THR A 31 6.35 6.70 2.65
CA THR A 31 5.07 6.53 3.36
C THR A 31 4.92 5.13 3.92
N GLY A 32 4.18 5.00 5.03
CA GLY A 32 3.84 3.75 5.68
C GLY A 32 2.34 3.40 5.63
N GLN A 33 2.03 2.27 6.25
CA GLN A 33 0.67 1.84 6.56
C GLN A 33 0.56 1.52 8.03
N LYS A 34 -0.56 1.93 8.62
CA LYS A 34 -0.88 1.73 10.01
C LYS A 34 -1.24 0.27 10.26
N CYS A 35 -0.62 -0.35 11.26
CA CYS A 35 -1.01 -1.68 11.70
C CYS A 35 -2.45 -1.64 12.23
N GLN A 36 -3.33 -2.52 11.74
CA GLN A 36 -4.73 -2.58 12.17
C GLN A 36 -4.90 -2.92 13.66
N THR A 37 -3.93 -3.64 14.24
CA THR A 37 -4.00 -4.12 15.63
C THR A 37 -3.31 -3.16 16.59
N CYS A 38 -2.11 -2.68 16.24
CA CYS A 38 -1.29 -1.88 17.13
C CYS A 38 -1.47 -0.37 16.95
N ASP A 39 -2.17 0.06 15.89
CA ASP A 39 -2.38 1.46 15.51
C ASP A 39 -1.08 2.29 15.28
N ILE A 40 0.07 1.62 15.14
CA ILE A 40 1.37 2.25 14.84
C ILE A 40 1.65 2.30 13.34
N MET A 41 2.42 3.29 12.90
CA MET A 41 2.86 3.40 11.51
C MET A 41 3.97 2.40 11.20
N ILE A 42 3.78 1.57 10.18
CA ILE A 42 4.77 0.61 9.71
C ILE A 42 5.18 0.99 8.28
N TYR A 43 6.48 1.14 8.08
CA TYR A 43 7.06 1.38 6.76
C TYR A 43 7.36 0.04 6.08
N PRO A 44 7.23 -0.05 4.75
CA PRO A 44 7.52 -1.27 4.03
C PRO A 44 9.01 -1.60 4.11
N HIS A 45 9.34 -2.86 4.39
CA HIS A 45 10.72 -3.36 4.40
C HIS A 45 11.16 -3.83 3.00
N HIS A 46 10.20 -4.16 2.13
CA HIS A 46 10.45 -4.49 0.73
C HIS A 46 9.42 -3.78 -0.16
N GLN A 47 9.89 -3.23 -1.29
CA GLN A 47 9.06 -2.58 -2.29
C GLN A 47 9.51 -2.97 -3.68
N ARG A 48 8.57 -3.39 -4.53
CA ARG A 48 8.84 -3.84 -5.90
C ARG A 48 7.82 -3.27 -6.89
N PRO A 49 8.16 -3.12 -8.17
CA PRO A 49 7.20 -2.68 -9.19
C PRO A 49 5.89 -3.48 -9.15
N LEU A 50 4.78 -2.80 -9.45
CA LEU A 50 3.51 -3.49 -9.68
C LEU A 50 3.61 -4.24 -11.01
N GLU A 51 3.64 -5.56 -10.94
CA GLU A 51 3.45 -6.39 -12.12
C GLU A 51 2.05 -6.15 -12.68
N ARG A 52 1.92 -6.17 -14.02
CA ARG A 52 0.59 -6.22 -14.64
C ARG A 52 -0.02 -7.57 -14.29
N SER A 53 -1.10 -7.57 -13.53
CA SER A 53 -1.93 -8.76 -13.37
C SER A 53 -2.36 -9.26 -14.74
N SER A 54 -2.21 -10.56 -14.99
CA SER A 54 -2.76 -11.22 -16.18
C SER A 54 -4.28 -11.03 -16.18
N LYS A 55 -4.94 -11.09 -17.34
CA LYS A 55 -6.42 -10.99 -17.41
C LYS A 55 -7.09 -12.00 -16.47
N ASP A 56 -6.55 -13.21 -16.39
CA ASP A 56 -7.02 -14.28 -15.49
C ASP A 56 -6.85 -13.96 -13.98
N ASP A 57 -5.92 -13.08 -13.62
CA ASP A 57 -5.70 -12.64 -12.24
C ASP A 57 -6.60 -11.45 -11.87
N GLU A 58 -7.09 -10.68 -12.85
CA GLU A 58 -8.00 -9.56 -12.59
C GLU A 58 -9.36 -10.01 -12.04
N ASP A 59 -9.85 -11.17 -12.48
CA ASP A 59 -11.13 -11.72 -12.03
C ASP A 59 -11.08 -12.22 -10.57
N LYS A 60 -9.88 -12.49 -10.05
CA LYS A 60 -9.66 -12.89 -8.64
C LYS A 60 -9.56 -11.70 -7.70
N ILE A 61 -9.40 -10.49 -8.23
CA ILE A 61 -9.28 -9.27 -7.42
C ILE A 61 -10.66 -8.67 -7.25
N ASP A 62 -11.15 -8.68 -6.01
CA ASP A 62 -12.38 -7.99 -5.64
C ASP A 62 -12.19 -6.46 -5.78
N LYS A 63 -12.54 -5.93 -6.96
CA LYS A 63 -12.45 -4.50 -7.29
C LYS A 63 -13.43 -3.64 -6.47
N SER A 64 -14.38 -4.26 -5.77
CA SER A 64 -15.33 -3.55 -4.90
C SER A 64 -14.74 -3.19 -3.54
N LYS A 65 -13.70 -3.91 -3.09
CA LYS A 65 -13.08 -3.64 -1.79
C LYS A 65 -12.38 -2.28 -1.78
N PRO A 66 -12.83 -1.33 -0.94
CA PRO A 66 -12.22 -0.02 -0.88
C PRO A 66 -10.79 -0.11 -0.32
N HIS A 67 -9.90 0.68 -0.89
CA HIS A 67 -8.58 0.90 -0.30
C HIS A 67 -8.74 1.44 1.14
N PRO A 68 -8.07 0.86 2.16
CA PRO A 68 -8.21 1.30 3.55
C PRO A 68 -7.48 2.63 3.79
N GLN A 69 -8.15 3.74 3.43
CA GLN A 69 -7.60 5.09 3.45
C GLN A 69 -7.13 5.53 4.83
N SER A 70 -7.87 5.17 5.89
CA SER A 70 -7.54 5.54 7.27
C SER A 70 -6.19 4.98 7.74
N LEU A 71 -5.76 3.84 7.18
CA LEU A 71 -4.51 3.20 7.51
C LEU A 71 -3.36 3.67 6.60
N CYS A 72 -3.64 4.34 5.49
CA CYS A 72 -2.64 4.72 4.51
C CYS A 72 -2.09 6.12 4.78
N GLU A 73 -0.80 6.24 5.09
CA GLU A 73 -0.17 7.54 5.33
C GLU A 73 -0.26 8.44 4.09
N LYS A 74 -0.09 7.89 2.88
CA LYS A 74 -0.25 8.67 1.65
C LYS A 74 -1.64 9.26 1.50
N CYS A 75 -2.70 8.51 1.80
CA CYS A 75 -4.07 9.02 1.75
C CYS A 75 -4.29 10.14 2.76
N ARG A 76 -3.73 9.99 3.98
CA ARG A 76 -3.79 11.04 5.01
C ARG A 76 -3.09 12.32 4.56
N GLN A 77 -1.92 12.22 3.95
CA GLN A 77 -1.20 13.38 3.39
C GLN A 77 -1.95 14.05 2.24
N LEU A 78 -2.64 13.26 1.41
CA LEU A 78 -3.39 13.77 0.25
C LEU A 78 -4.78 14.30 0.58
N GLY A 79 -5.36 13.91 1.72
CA GLY A 79 -6.78 14.15 2.05
C GLY A 79 -7.76 13.39 1.14
N ARG A 80 -7.29 12.45 0.30
CA ARG A 80 -8.09 11.68 -0.67
C ARG A 80 -7.45 10.31 -0.98
N PRO A 81 -8.17 9.35 -1.60
CA PRO A 81 -7.60 8.06 -1.96
C PRO A 81 -6.37 8.17 -2.88
N CYS A 82 -5.29 7.45 -2.55
CA CYS A 82 -4.07 7.46 -3.34
C CYS A 82 -4.13 6.58 -4.61
N THR A 83 -5.13 5.71 -4.73
CA THR A 83 -5.27 4.73 -5.83
C THR A 83 -5.28 5.35 -7.24
N ASN A 84 -5.77 6.60 -7.36
CA ASN A 84 -5.92 7.30 -8.65
C ASN A 84 -4.95 8.49 -8.82
N TYR A 85 -3.89 8.59 -8.02
CA TYR A 85 -3.02 9.79 -8.00
C TYR A 85 -2.30 10.09 -9.35
N TYR A 86 -2.20 9.13 -10.27
CA TYR A 86 -1.57 9.28 -11.60
C TYR A 86 -2.53 9.15 -12.81
N ARG A 87 -3.85 9.31 -12.64
CA ARG A 87 -4.79 9.35 -13.79
C ARG A 87 -4.84 10.73 -14.48
N ARG A 88 -3.75 11.49 -14.50
CA ARG A 88 -3.58 12.71 -15.30
C ARG A 88 -2.32 12.59 -16.14
#